data_AF-A0A4D4LZ80-F1
#
_entry.id   AF-A0A4D4LZ80-F1
#
_cell.length_a   1.000
_cell.length_b   1.000
_cell.length_c   1.000
_cell.angle_alpha   90.00
_cell.angle_beta   90.00
_cell.angle_gamma   90.00
#
_symmetry.space_group_name_H-M   'P 1'
#
loop_
_entity.id
_entity.type
_entity.pdbx_description
1 polymer ?
#
loop_
_entity_poly.entity_id
_entity_poly.type
_entity_poly.pdbx_seq_one_letter_code
_entity_poly.pdbx_strand_id
1 'polypeptide(L)'
;MDEVAELFLVATRKDEDRRDEMVTQLIRLAQLGRAAGIYLEVCGQRFGAELGKGATMLRAQLTGRVCHRVNDEASAKMALGDIAPEAVSAACAIAPERPGLAVAGDTSGGWSRIRTPYLSLGDAAEICRQAAHLVPDLPALKRFRSDVPVRPVDTTRAPVLQPRPVTD
;
A
#
# COMPACT_ATOMS: atom_id res chain seq x y z
N MET A 1 -0.81 -0.66 -5.45
CA MET A 1 0.59 -1.13 -5.45
C MET A 1 0.97 -1.31 -4.00
N ASP A 2 1.34 -2.51 -3.57
CA ASP A 2 1.53 -2.81 -2.13
C ASP A 2 2.90 -2.38 -1.59
N GLU A 3 3.96 -2.56 -2.38
CA GLU A 3 5.30 -2.07 -2.05
C GLU A 3 5.91 -1.34 -3.24
N VAL A 4 5.82 -0.01 -3.21
CA VAL A 4 6.37 0.84 -4.27
C VAL A 4 7.89 0.85 -4.30
N ALA A 5 8.58 0.54 -3.19
CA ALA A 5 10.04 0.47 -3.19
C ALA A 5 10.58 -0.61 -4.14
N GLU A 6 9.84 -1.70 -4.36
CA GLU A 6 10.21 -2.75 -5.32
C GLU A 6 10.33 -2.24 -6.76
N LEU A 7 9.63 -1.15 -7.11
CA LEU A 7 9.76 -0.52 -8.42
C LEU A 7 11.12 0.16 -8.59
N PHE A 8 11.69 0.68 -7.50
CA PHE A 8 12.90 1.50 -7.51
C PHE A 8 14.17 0.73 -7.10
N LEU A 9 14.03 -0.45 -6.51
CA LEU A 9 15.13 -1.37 -6.18
C LEU A 9 15.58 -2.13 -7.44
N VAL A 10 16.31 -1.44 -8.32
CA VAL A 10 16.84 -2.00 -9.57
C VAL A 10 18.34 -2.27 -9.49
N ALA A 11 18.78 -3.42 -10.03
CA ALA A 11 20.17 -3.86 -9.96
C ALA A 11 20.97 -3.57 -11.25
N THR A 12 20.31 -3.31 -12.39
CA THR A 12 20.96 -3.15 -13.69
C THR A 12 20.44 -1.91 -14.44
N ARG A 13 21.26 -1.35 -15.35
CA ARG A 13 20.87 -0.19 -16.18
C ARG A 13 19.63 -0.46 -17.04
N LYS A 14 19.47 -1.68 -17.56
CA LYS A 14 18.29 -2.04 -18.36
C LYS A 14 17.00 -1.98 -17.52
N ASP A 15 17.11 -2.28 -16.22
CA ASP A 15 15.99 -2.18 -15.30
C ASP A 15 15.67 -0.72 -14.95
N GLU A 16 16.66 0.20 -15.02
CA GLU A 16 16.44 1.64 -14.86
C GLU A 16 15.55 2.21 -15.97
N ASP A 17 15.82 1.88 -17.24
CA ASP A 17 15.00 2.34 -18.37
C ASP A 17 13.55 1.84 -18.23
N ARG A 18 13.39 0.57 -17.87
CA ARG A 18 12.06 -0.05 -17.66
C ARG A 18 11.33 0.59 -16.48
N ARG A 19 12.03 0.87 -15.37
CA ARG A 19 11.48 1.59 -14.22
C ARG A 19 10.99 2.96 -14.63
N ASP A 20 11.79 3.73 -15.37
CA ASP A 20 11.44 5.09 -15.75
C ASP A 20 10.22 5.13 -16.68
N GLU A 21 10.10 4.16 -17.58
CA GLU A 21 8.90 3.95 -18.38
C GLU A 21 7.68 3.64 -17.48
N MET A 22 7.80 2.71 -16.53
CA MET A 22 6.72 2.36 -15.60
C MET A 22 6.29 3.55 -14.74
N VAL A 23 7.23 4.33 -14.19
CA VAL A 23 6.95 5.54 -13.41
C VAL A 23 6.19 6.55 -14.26
N THR A 24 6.61 6.75 -15.52
CA THR A 24 5.93 7.64 -16.46
C THR A 24 4.48 7.20 -16.71
N GLN A 25 4.25 5.90 -16.90
CA GLN A 25 2.91 5.34 -17.07
C GLN A 25 2.04 5.51 -15.83
N LEU A 26 2.59 5.31 -14.63
CA LEU A 26 1.88 5.51 -13.36
C LEU A 26 1.51 6.97 -13.13
N ILE A 27 2.41 7.91 -13.44
CA ILE A 27 2.13 9.35 -13.38
C ILE A 27 0.97 9.69 -14.31
N ARG A 28 1.01 9.19 -15.56
CA ARG A 28 -0.06 9.42 -16.54
C ARG A 28 -1.39 8.83 -16.06
N LEU A 29 -1.37 7.65 -15.44
CA LEU A 29 -2.56 7.04 -14.86
C LEU A 29 -3.13 7.89 -13.72
N ALA A 30 -2.28 8.39 -12.82
CA ALA A 30 -2.72 9.26 -11.72
C ALA A 30 -3.32 10.59 -12.23
N GLN A 31 -2.79 11.14 -13.32
CA GLN A 31 -3.27 12.39 -13.93
C GLN A 31 -4.60 12.23 -14.67
N LEU A 32 -4.76 11.16 -15.46
CA LEU A 32 -5.90 10.99 -16.36
C LEU A 32 -6.99 10.06 -15.79
N GLY A 33 -6.64 9.20 -14.83
CA GLY A 33 -7.49 8.10 -14.36
C GLY A 33 -8.79 8.56 -13.71
N ARG A 34 -8.79 9.70 -13.02
CA ARG A 34 -9.95 10.19 -12.27
C ARG A 34 -11.20 10.35 -13.16
N ALA A 35 -11.05 10.88 -14.38
CA ALA A 35 -12.18 11.06 -15.30
C ALA A 35 -12.76 9.72 -15.81
N ALA A 36 -11.96 8.66 -15.79
CA ALA A 36 -12.36 7.31 -16.15
C ALA A 36 -12.76 6.44 -14.94
N GLY A 37 -12.83 7.02 -13.72
CA GLY A 37 -13.12 6.27 -12.50
C GLY A 37 -12.01 5.33 -12.06
N ILE A 38 -10.76 5.56 -12.51
CA ILE A 38 -9.59 4.76 -12.15
C ILE A 38 -8.78 5.52 -11.09
N TYR A 39 -8.47 4.83 -9.99
CA TYR A 39 -7.73 5.38 -8.86
C TYR A 39 -6.45 4.57 -8.63
N LEU A 40 -5.39 5.27 -8.21
CA LEU A 40 -4.11 4.65 -7.89
C LEU A 40 -3.86 4.74 -6.38
N GLU A 41 -3.81 3.58 -5.73
CA GLU A 41 -3.35 3.43 -4.35
C GLU A 41 -1.92 2.90 -4.36
N VAL A 42 -1.03 3.62 -3.69
CA VAL A 42 0.41 3.29 -3.63
C VAL A 42 0.82 3.21 -2.17
N CYS A 43 1.22 2.02 -1.76
CA CYS A 43 1.70 1.68 -0.44
C CYS A 43 3.22 1.43 -0.51
N GLY A 44 3.87 1.57 0.64
CA GLY A 44 5.28 1.22 0.80
C GLY A 44 5.71 1.37 2.24
N GLN A 45 6.50 0.42 2.71
CA GLN A 45 7.05 0.47 4.08
C GLN A 45 8.21 1.46 4.18
N ARG A 46 8.96 1.64 3.09
CA ARG A 46 10.13 2.52 2.99
C ARG A 46 9.98 3.48 1.82
N PHE A 47 9.00 4.38 1.93
CA PHE A 47 8.80 5.43 0.93
C PHE A 47 9.61 6.68 1.27
N GLY A 48 10.94 6.56 1.23
CA GLY A 48 11.87 7.65 1.52
C GLY A 48 12.45 8.30 0.27
N ALA A 49 13.19 9.39 0.47
CA ALA A 49 13.84 10.13 -0.61
C ALA A 49 14.92 9.31 -1.32
N GLU A 50 15.42 8.23 -0.70
CA GLU A 50 16.38 7.28 -1.28
C GLU A 50 15.85 6.57 -2.52
N LEU A 51 14.54 6.51 -2.74
CA LEU A 51 13.95 5.96 -3.97
C LEU A 51 14.14 6.86 -5.21
N GLY A 52 14.65 8.08 -5.02
CA GLY A 52 15.06 8.96 -6.11
C GLY A 52 13.93 9.81 -6.73
N LYS A 53 14.27 10.56 -7.77
CA LYS A 53 13.39 11.58 -8.39
C LYS A 53 12.07 11.02 -8.89
N GLY A 54 12.06 9.79 -9.41
CA GLY A 54 10.85 9.13 -9.92
C GLY A 54 9.79 8.93 -8.83
N ALA A 55 10.21 8.53 -7.63
CA ALA A 55 9.32 8.38 -6.49
C ALA A 55 8.72 9.72 -6.06
N THR A 56 9.52 10.78 -6.04
CA THR A 56 9.06 12.15 -5.76
C THR A 56 8.05 12.65 -6.79
N MET A 57 8.27 12.38 -8.07
CA MET A 57 7.32 12.77 -9.13
C MET A 57 6.01 12.00 -9.05
N LEU A 58 6.06 10.68 -8.85
CA LEU A 58 4.87 9.85 -8.66
C LEU A 58 4.08 10.33 -7.44
N ARG A 59 4.77 10.54 -6.33
CA ARG A 59 4.21 11.08 -5.10
C ARG A 59 3.45 12.38 -5.38
N ALA A 60 4.00 13.34 -6.09
CA ALA A 60 3.31 14.61 -6.36
C ALA A 60 1.94 14.46 -7.06
N GLN A 61 1.63 13.31 -7.67
CA GLN A 61 0.32 13.03 -8.26
C GLN A 61 -0.69 12.38 -7.29
N LEU A 62 -0.23 11.91 -6.13
CA LEU A 62 -1.04 11.22 -5.13
C LEU A 62 -1.50 12.22 -4.07
N THR A 63 -2.80 12.42 -3.99
CA THR A 63 -3.42 13.54 -3.27
C THR A 63 -3.97 13.16 -1.90
N GLY A 64 -4.53 11.95 -1.74
CA GLY A 64 -4.87 11.41 -0.42
C GLY A 64 -3.67 10.75 0.22
N ARG A 65 -3.39 11.07 1.49
CA ARG A 65 -2.27 10.47 2.23
C ARG A 65 -2.74 9.84 3.52
N VAL A 66 -2.24 8.65 3.77
CA VAL A 66 -2.31 8.01 5.08
C VAL A 66 -0.89 7.62 5.47
N CYS A 67 -0.44 8.09 6.62
CA CYS A 67 0.85 7.77 7.19
C CYS A 67 0.64 7.10 8.55
N HIS A 68 0.85 5.79 8.61
CA HIS A 68 0.98 5.07 9.88
C HIS A 68 2.29 5.46 10.57
N ARG A 69 2.56 4.86 11.73
CA ARG A 69 3.82 5.07 12.44
C ARG A 69 5.02 4.82 11.52
N VAL A 70 5.89 5.81 11.43
CA VAL A 70 7.22 5.70 10.82
C VAL A 70 8.29 5.90 11.89
N ASN A 71 9.52 5.43 11.63
CA ASN A 71 10.61 5.48 12.60
C ASN A 71 11.37 6.81 12.61
N ASP A 72 11.31 7.56 11.51
CA ASP A 72 12.11 8.76 11.31
C ASP A 72 11.29 9.89 10.66
N GLU A 73 11.74 11.12 10.87
CA GLU A 73 11.08 12.32 10.37
C GLU A 73 11.16 12.44 8.84
N ALA A 74 12.21 11.93 8.20
CA ALA A 74 12.37 12.03 6.75
C ALA A 74 11.29 11.21 6.02
N SER A 75 10.99 10.01 6.51
CA SER A 75 9.88 9.17 6.03
C SER A 75 8.53 9.87 6.20
N ALA A 76 8.27 10.48 7.38
CA ALA A 76 7.03 11.20 7.63
C ALA A 76 6.90 12.43 6.72
N LYS A 77 8.00 13.18 6.53
CA LYS A 77 8.05 14.36 5.66
C LYS A 77 7.82 13.99 4.20
N MET A 78 8.32 12.84 3.76
CA MET A 78 8.05 12.33 2.42
C MET A 78 6.56 12.03 2.25
N ALA A 79 5.92 11.39 3.24
CA ALA A 79 4.51 11.04 3.18
C ALA A 79 3.54 12.25 3.27
N LEU A 80 3.83 13.22 4.14
CA LEU A 80 2.87 14.28 4.52
C LEU A 80 3.35 15.71 4.28
N GLY A 81 4.66 15.94 4.11
CA GLY A 81 5.28 17.26 4.30
C GLY A 81 4.90 18.31 3.26
N ASP A 82 4.42 17.93 2.08
CA ASP A 82 3.88 18.85 1.07
C ASP A 82 2.38 19.08 1.18
N ILE A 83 1.67 18.28 1.98
CA ILE A 83 0.23 18.41 2.21
C ILE A 83 -0.04 19.14 3.53
N ALA A 84 0.54 18.64 4.62
CA ALA A 84 0.35 19.17 5.96
C ALA A 84 1.69 19.07 6.73
N PRO A 85 2.58 20.07 6.61
CA PRO A 85 3.90 20.07 7.24
C PRO A 85 3.85 19.79 8.76
N GLU A 86 2.85 20.32 9.45
CA GLU A 86 2.64 20.15 10.88
C GLU A 86 2.27 18.70 11.27
N ALA A 87 1.69 17.94 10.32
CA ALA A 87 1.25 16.56 10.52
C ALA A 87 2.43 15.57 10.57
N VAL A 88 3.61 15.97 10.07
CA VAL A 88 4.85 15.17 10.10
C VAL A 88 5.18 14.75 11.54
N SER A 89 5.17 15.70 12.47
CA SER A 89 5.44 15.44 13.89
C SER A 89 4.41 14.49 14.51
N ALA A 90 3.15 14.58 14.07
CA ALA A 90 2.07 13.75 14.58
C ALA A 90 2.22 12.28 14.17
N ALA A 91 2.76 12.00 12.98
CA ALA A 91 3.04 10.63 12.52
C ALA A 91 4.23 10.01 13.28
N CYS A 92 5.31 10.77 13.49
CA CYS A 92 6.47 10.33 14.27
C CYS A 92 6.14 10.08 15.75
N ALA A 93 5.17 10.81 16.30
CA ALA A 93 4.71 10.67 17.68
C ALA A 93 3.78 9.47 17.92
N ILE A 94 3.42 8.70 16.89
CA ILE A 94 2.60 7.50 17.08
C ILE A 94 3.40 6.45 17.86
N ALA A 95 2.85 6.02 18.99
CA ALA A 95 3.49 5.02 19.83
C ALA A 95 3.45 3.62 19.15
N PRO A 96 4.54 2.82 19.24
CA PRO A 96 4.64 1.50 18.59
C PRO A 96 3.50 0.53 18.91
N GLU A 97 2.98 0.57 20.14
CA GLU A 97 1.94 -0.31 20.67
C GLU A 97 0.51 0.09 20.26
N ARG A 98 0.37 1.04 19.33
CA ARG A 98 -0.93 1.51 18.82
C ARG A 98 -1.14 1.12 17.35
N PRO A 99 -1.29 -0.18 17.03
CA PRO A 99 -1.49 -0.63 15.66
C PRO A 99 -2.73 0.02 15.03
N GLY A 100 -2.64 0.33 13.74
CA GLY A 100 -3.69 0.98 12.97
C GLY A 100 -3.89 2.47 13.25
N LEU A 101 -3.20 3.08 14.24
CA LEU A 101 -3.20 4.54 14.37
C LEU A 101 -2.39 5.15 13.22
N ALA A 102 -2.96 6.16 12.57
CA ALA A 102 -2.35 6.85 11.43
C ALA A 102 -2.75 8.32 11.39
N VAL A 103 -2.04 9.07 10.56
CA VAL A 103 -2.35 10.45 10.21
C VAL A 103 -2.87 10.45 8.77
N ALA A 104 -4.05 11.02 8.56
CA ALA A 104 -4.61 11.23 7.23
C ALA A 104 -4.47 12.70 6.85
N GLY A 105 -3.86 12.97 5.70
CA GLY A 105 -3.79 14.29 5.08
C GLY A 105 -4.65 14.34 3.82
N ASP A 106 -5.38 15.43 3.63
CA ASP A 106 -6.21 15.65 2.45
C ASP A 106 -5.75 16.88 1.65
N THR A 107 -6.33 17.07 0.46
CA THR A 107 -5.92 18.15 -0.46
C THR A 107 -6.30 19.56 -0.01
N SER A 108 -7.06 19.72 1.08
CA SER A 108 -7.34 21.04 1.66
C SER A 108 -6.17 21.59 2.47
N GLY A 109 -5.14 20.77 2.71
CA GLY A 109 -4.06 21.04 3.66
C GLY A 109 -4.43 20.65 5.10
N GLY A 110 -5.67 20.19 5.32
CA GLY A 110 -6.11 19.62 6.58
C GLY A 110 -5.51 18.24 6.84
N TRP A 111 -5.40 17.91 8.13
CA TRP A 111 -5.05 16.57 8.56
C TRP A 111 -5.84 16.14 9.80
N SER A 112 -5.94 14.84 10.00
CA SER A 112 -6.58 14.24 11.17
C SER A 112 -5.84 12.99 11.64
N ARG A 113 -6.01 12.66 12.92
CA ARG A 113 -5.64 11.33 13.42
C ARG A 113 -6.78 10.37 13.17
N ILE A 114 -6.47 9.25 12.54
CA ILE A 114 -7.43 8.20 12.22
C ILE A 114 -6.97 6.86 12.81
N ARG A 115 -7.90 5.92 12.91
CA ARG A 115 -7.59 4.51 13.18
C ARG A 115 -8.11 3.66 12.04
N THR A 116 -7.22 3.00 11.32
CA THR A 116 -7.61 2.06 10.26
C THR A 116 -8.24 0.82 10.89
N PRO A 117 -9.30 0.25 10.27
CA PRO A 117 -9.92 -0.96 10.78
C PRO A 117 -8.94 -2.13 10.73
N TYR A 118 -9.06 -3.05 11.67
CA TYR A 118 -8.35 -4.32 11.62
C TYR A 118 -9.13 -5.29 10.72
N LEU A 119 -8.43 -5.88 9.76
CA LEU A 119 -8.93 -6.96 8.92
C LEU A 119 -7.94 -8.12 9.01
N SER A 120 -8.40 -9.27 9.49
CA SER A 120 -7.54 -10.46 9.55
C SER A 120 -7.29 -11.02 8.14
N LEU A 121 -6.19 -11.76 7.96
CA LEU A 121 -5.91 -12.42 6.68
C LEU A 121 -6.99 -13.46 6.31
N GLY A 122 -7.60 -14.11 7.31
CA GLY A 122 -8.68 -15.07 7.11
C GLY A 122 -9.94 -14.40 6.57
N ASP A 123 -10.35 -13.29 7.19
CA ASP A 123 -11.50 -12.51 6.76
C ASP A 123 -11.27 -11.87 5.38
N ALA A 124 -10.07 -11.34 5.14
CA ALA A 124 -9.68 -10.81 3.83
C ALA A 124 -9.79 -11.89 2.74
N ALA A 125 -9.27 -13.09 2.99
CA ALA A 125 -9.35 -14.20 2.06
C ALA A 125 -10.79 -14.65 1.78
N GLU A 126 -11.65 -14.62 2.80
CA GLU A 126 -13.08 -14.95 2.65
C GLU A 126 -13.82 -13.89 1.83
N ILE A 127 -13.61 -12.61 2.10
CA ILE A 127 -14.18 -11.51 1.31
C ILE A 127 -13.73 -11.62 -0.15
N CYS A 128 -12.45 -11.90 -0.40
CA CYS A 128 -11.93 -12.10 -1.76
C CYS A 128 -12.60 -13.27 -2.49
N ARG A 129 -12.86 -14.39 -1.80
CA ARG A 129 -13.61 -15.52 -2.40
C ARG A 129 -15.04 -15.14 -2.75
N GLN A 130 -15.73 -14.48 -1.82
CA GLN A 130 -17.12 -14.04 -2.02
C GLN A 130 -17.24 -13.03 -3.16
N ALA A 131 -16.28 -12.10 -3.26
CA ALA A 131 -16.27 -11.04 -4.27
C ALA A 131 -15.60 -11.43 -5.59
N ALA A 132 -15.09 -12.66 -5.75
CA ALA A 132 -14.32 -13.08 -6.94
C ALA A 132 -15.12 -12.93 -8.25
N HIS A 133 -16.45 -13.02 -8.19
CA HIS A 133 -17.35 -12.84 -9.33
C HIS A 133 -17.45 -11.37 -9.82
N LEU A 134 -16.94 -10.40 -9.05
CA LEU A 134 -16.92 -8.98 -9.40
C LEU A 134 -15.65 -8.58 -10.18
N VAL A 135 -14.69 -9.48 -10.36
CA VAL A 135 -13.45 -9.17 -11.09
C VAL A 135 -13.78 -8.84 -12.54
N PRO A 136 -13.42 -7.64 -13.04
CA PRO A 136 -13.73 -7.26 -14.41
C PRO A 136 -12.97 -8.13 -15.42
N ASP A 137 -13.62 -8.47 -16.53
CA ASP A 137 -12.92 -9.10 -17.64
C ASP A 137 -12.12 -8.04 -18.41
N LEU A 138 -10.79 -8.18 -18.36
CA LEU A 138 -9.84 -7.30 -19.03
C LEU A 138 -8.97 -8.15 -19.96
N PRO A 139 -9.43 -8.46 -21.19
CA PRO A 139 -8.75 -9.39 -22.09
C PRO A 139 -7.28 -9.01 -22.36
N ALA A 140 -6.98 -7.71 -22.47
CA ALA A 140 -5.63 -7.20 -22.65
C ALA A 140 -4.66 -7.55 -21.50
N LEU A 141 -5.20 -7.80 -20.30
CA LEU A 141 -4.42 -8.16 -19.11
C LEU A 141 -4.37 -9.66 -18.86
N LYS A 142 -5.06 -10.48 -19.64
CA LYS A 142 -5.16 -11.93 -19.42
C LYS A 142 -3.79 -12.62 -19.34
N ARG A 143 -2.83 -12.18 -20.15
CA ARG A 143 -1.44 -12.71 -20.18
C ARG A 143 -0.62 -12.39 -18.92
N PHE A 144 -1.07 -11.46 -18.08
CA PHE A 144 -0.40 -11.05 -16.85
C PHE A 144 -1.07 -11.64 -15.60
N ARG A 145 -2.11 -12.47 -15.75
CA ARG A 145 -2.69 -13.18 -14.61
C ARG A 145 -1.66 -14.14 -14.03
N SER A 146 -1.56 -14.14 -12.70
CA SER A 146 -0.69 -15.07 -11.98
C SER A 146 -1.25 -16.49 -12.09
N ASP A 147 -0.40 -17.46 -12.42
CA ASP A 147 -0.74 -18.90 -12.47
C ASP A 147 -0.83 -19.52 -11.08
N VAL A 148 -1.45 -18.84 -10.11
CA VAL A 148 -1.69 -19.42 -8.78
C VAL A 148 -2.85 -20.40 -8.90
N PRO A 149 -2.64 -21.72 -8.70
CA PRO A 149 -3.74 -22.66 -8.69
C PRO A 149 -4.68 -22.29 -7.56
N VAL A 150 -5.97 -22.12 -7.86
CA VAL A 150 -7.00 -22.00 -6.83
C VAL A 150 -7.03 -23.34 -6.09
N ARG A 151 -6.33 -23.43 -4.95
CA ARG A 151 -6.47 -24.57 -4.06
C ARG A 151 -7.91 -24.54 -3.52
N PRO A 152 -8.68 -25.62 -3.66
CA PRO A 152 -9.94 -25.76 -2.94
C PRO A 152 -9.66 -25.50 -1.46
N VAL A 153 -10.46 -24.63 -0.83
CA VAL A 153 -10.43 -24.51 0.63
C VAL A 153 -10.88 -25.87 1.16
N ASP A 154 -9.95 -26.63 1.74
CA ASP A 154 -10.28 -27.87 2.41
C ASP A 154 -11.15 -27.52 3.61
N THR A 155 -12.44 -27.88 3.54
CA THR A 155 -13.43 -27.60 4.57
C THR A 155 -13.32 -28.57 5.76
N THR A 156 -12.29 -29.42 5.77
CA THR A 156 -11.97 -30.22 6.94
C THR A 156 -11.55 -29.30 8.08
N ARG A 157 -12.40 -29.25 9.13
CA ARG A 157 -12.15 -28.58 10.42
C ARG A 157 -10.68 -28.75 10.80
N ALA A 158 -9.96 -27.64 10.99
CA ALA A 158 -8.63 -27.66 11.59
C ALA A 158 -8.70 -28.48 12.89
N PRO A 159 -7.76 -29.41 13.14
CA PRO A 159 -7.78 -30.20 14.36
C PRO A 159 -7.73 -29.26 15.56
N VAL A 160 -8.67 -29.44 16.48
CA VAL A 160 -8.70 -28.72 17.76
C VAL A 160 -7.35 -28.96 18.43
N LEU A 161 -6.53 -27.91 18.52
CA LEU A 161 -5.30 -27.94 19.31
C LEU A 161 -5.69 -28.20 20.76
N GLN A 162 -5.42 -29.41 21.24
CA GLN A 162 -5.56 -29.71 22.67
C GLN A 162 -4.46 -28.94 23.42
N PRO A 163 -4.81 -28.11 24.41
CA PRO A 163 -3.82 -27.42 25.22
C PRO A 163 -2.96 -28.45 25.95
N ARG A 164 -1.63 -28.33 25.84
CA ARG A 164 -0.70 -29.11 26.64
C ARG A 164 -0.65 -28.52 28.05
N PRO A 165 -0.75 -29.35 29.12
CA PRO A 165 -0.57 -28.85 30.47
C PRO A 165 0.88 -28.39 30.66
N VAL A 166 1.03 -27.23 31.28
CA VAL A 166 2.32 -26.74 31.78
C VAL A 166 2.65 -27.59 33.01
N THR A 167 3.72 -28.37 32.94
CA THR A 167 4.34 -28.96 34.13
C THR A 167 5.38 -27.98 34.67
N ASP A 168 5.37 -27.80 35.99
CA ASP A 168 6.20 -26.88 36.79
C ASP A 168 7.71 -26.94 36.50
#